data_AF-W6A983-F1
#
_entry.id   AF-W6A983-F1
#
_cell.length_a   1.000
_cell.length_b   1.000
_cell.length_c   1.000
_cell.angle_alpha   90.00
_cell.angle_beta   90.00
_cell.angle_gamma   90.00
#
_symmetry.space_group_name_H-M   'P 1'
#
loop_
_entity.id
_entity.type
_entity.pdbx_description
1 polymer ?
#
loop_
_entity_poly.entity_id
_entity_poly.type
_entity_poly.pdbx_seq_one_letter_code
_entity_poly.pdbx_strand_id
1 'polypeptide(L)'
;MFLKKSLNLYFINNRSDWLSYFDETNALKKSRSLIKKTGRKIKNYECFILFKRWILWRWIIQNFTFEERFINNFFKLVKKFDLTLTSQENRFIFNVQEIYFNTWRPIKELPVKFELESKETINFRESLVNVHKYFDNDKKPKIEFENNYDLYFSFKNIYFCNGVQTVLKKINLSDLSDVELKRFGVIITVKKDKYLLRGANKLLVYSILQRVLPQPIKPLKNYEDLYGYFDFLSKIEQKFS
;
A
#
# COMPACT_ATOMS: atom_id res chain seq x y z
N MET A 1 0.10 0.83 -12.98
CA MET A 1 0.73 -0.48 -12.68
C MET A 1 0.20 -1.62 -13.55
N PHE A 2 -1.11 -1.90 -13.57
CA PHE A 2 -1.69 -3.04 -14.30
C PHE A 2 -1.86 -2.87 -15.83
N LEU A 3 -1.69 -1.66 -16.37
CA LEU A 3 -1.89 -1.34 -17.80
C LEU A 3 -0.67 -0.69 -18.49
N LYS A 4 0.44 -0.51 -17.75
CA LYS A 4 1.52 0.40 -18.17
C LYS A 4 2.36 -0.07 -19.36
N LYS A 5 2.27 -1.35 -19.75
CA LYS A 5 2.98 -1.84 -20.93
C LYS A 5 2.03 -1.85 -22.13
N SER A 6 2.23 -0.86 -23.01
CA SER A 6 1.80 -0.84 -24.42
C SER A 6 0.36 -1.27 -24.67
N LEU A 7 -0.58 -0.36 -24.40
CA LEU A 7 -1.93 -0.52 -24.92
C LEU A 7 -1.87 -0.35 -26.44
N ASN A 8 -1.90 -1.46 -27.16
CA ASN A 8 -2.05 -1.47 -28.62
C ASN A 8 -3.33 -0.69 -28.99
N LEU A 9 -3.28 0.16 -30.03
CA LEU A 9 -4.44 0.90 -30.56
C LEU A 9 -5.67 0.00 -30.79
N TYR A 10 -5.46 -1.22 -31.28
CA TYR A 10 -6.51 -2.22 -31.44
C TYR A 10 -7.18 -2.58 -30.11
N PHE A 11 -6.39 -2.77 -29.03
CA PHE A 11 -6.95 -2.98 -27.69
C PHE A 11 -7.77 -1.76 -27.25
N ILE A 12 -7.23 -0.55 -27.42
CA ILE A 12 -7.88 0.69 -26.99
C ILE A 12 -9.24 0.86 -27.68
N ASN A 13 -9.31 0.59 -28.99
CA ASN A 13 -10.52 0.78 -29.79
C ASN A 13 -11.60 -0.27 -29.50
N ASN A 14 -11.21 -1.51 -29.14
CA ASN A 14 -12.17 -2.62 -29.01
C ASN A 14 -12.52 -3.00 -27.56
N ARG A 15 -11.76 -2.52 -26.56
CA ARG A 15 -11.94 -2.95 -25.16
C ARG A 15 -13.34 -2.68 -24.60
N SER A 16 -14.01 -1.61 -25.07
CA SER A 16 -15.36 -1.25 -24.63
C SER A 16 -16.38 -2.29 -25.10
N ASP A 17 -16.28 -2.76 -26.34
CA ASP A 17 -17.20 -3.76 -26.90
C ASP A 17 -17.08 -5.09 -26.17
N TRP A 18 -15.86 -5.43 -25.73
CA TRP A 18 -15.60 -6.67 -25.00
C TRP A 18 -16.20 -6.68 -23.58
N LEU A 19 -16.58 -5.53 -23.02
CA LEU A 19 -17.30 -5.46 -21.74
C LEU A 19 -18.65 -6.18 -21.78
N SER A 20 -19.27 -6.29 -22.97
CA SER A 20 -20.49 -7.09 -23.18
C SER A 20 -20.32 -8.55 -22.77
N TYR A 21 -19.09 -9.07 -22.75
CA TYR A 21 -18.80 -10.45 -22.34
C TYR A 21 -18.69 -10.62 -20.83
N PHE A 22 -17.86 -9.79 -20.20
CA PHE A 22 -17.73 -9.65 -18.76
C PHE A 22 -17.03 -8.33 -18.43
N ASP A 23 -17.28 -7.84 -17.23
CA ASP A 23 -16.76 -6.58 -16.71
C ASP A 23 -16.31 -6.77 -15.25
N GLU A 24 -15.83 -5.70 -14.63
CA GLU A 24 -15.38 -5.72 -13.24
C GLU A 24 -16.50 -6.07 -12.24
N THR A 25 -17.76 -5.76 -12.53
CA THR A 25 -18.89 -5.99 -11.62
C THR A 25 -19.33 -7.45 -11.58
N ASN A 26 -19.15 -8.17 -12.70
CA ASN A 26 -19.62 -9.55 -12.86
C ASN A 26 -18.48 -10.57 -13.01
N ALA A 27 -17.23 -10.13 -13.14
CA ALA A 27 -16.06 -10.98 -13.31
C ALA A 27 -15.95 -12.08 -12.25
N LEU A 28 -16.28 -11.80 -10.98
CA LEU A 28 -16.29 -12.80 -9.90
C LEU A 28 -17.39 -13.86 -10.05
N LYS A 29 -18.53 -13.52 -10.66
CA LYS A 29 -19.70 -14.42 -10.82
C LYS A 29 -19.59 -15.36 -12.02
N LYS A 30 -18.88 -14.98 -13.09
CA LYS A 30 -18.71 -15.81 -14.30
C LYS A 30 -17.96 -17.11 -13.99
N SER A 31 -17.98 -18.16 -14.81
CA SER A 31 -17.08 -19.32 -14.58
C SER A 31 -15.74 -19.13 -15.32
N ARG A 32 -14.68 -19.83 -14.90
CA ARG A 32 -13.40 -19.84 -15.64
C ARG A 32 -13.61 -20.30 -17.09
N SER A 33 -14.46 -21.32 -17.29
CA SER A 33 -14.80 -21.85 -18.61
C SER A 33 -15.49 -20.81 -19.50
N LEU A 34 -16.41 -20.01 -18.93
CA LEU A 34 -17.10 -18.95 -19.66
C LEU A 34 -16.12 -17.85 -20.11
N ILE A 35 -15.19 -17.45 -19.23
CA ILE A 35 -14.13 -16.49 -19.57
C ILE A 35 -13.19 -17.10 -20.63
N LYS A 36 -12.85 -18.38 -20.56
CA LYS A 36 -12.06 -19.03 -21.63
C LYS A 36 -12.80 -18.99 -22.97
N LYS A 37 -14.13 -19.18 -23.00
CA LYS A 37 -14.94 -19.07 -24.22
C LYS A 37 -14.90 -17.67 -24.83
N THR A 38 -14.82 -16.61 -24.02
CA THR A 38 -14.70 -15.23 -24.55
C THR A 38 -13.36 -14.97 -25.23
N GLY A 39 -12.30 -15.67 -24.81
CA GLY A 39 -11.01 -15.64 -25.52
C GLY A 39 -11.09 -16.16 -26.96
N ARG A 40 -12.06 -17.02 -27.31
CA ARG A 40 -12.29 -17.44 -28.70
C ARG A 40 -12.93 -16.33 -29.55
N LYS A 41 -13.65 -15.39 -28.91
CA LYS A 41 -14.27 -14.25 -29.58
C LYS A 41 -13.26 -13.10 -29.77
N ILE A 42 -12.39 -12.90 -28.78
CA ILE A 42 -11.26 -11.97 -28.85
C ILE A 42 -10.10 -12.71 -29.51
N LYS A 43 -10.16 -12.86 -30.84
CA LYS A 43 -9.27 -13.71 -31.67
C LYS A 43 -7.76 -13.52 -31.41
N ASN A 44 -7.36 -12.36 -30.88
CA ASN A 44 -5.97 -12.06 -30.48
C ASN A 44 -5.76 -12.40 -28.99
N TYR A 45 -4.88 -13.38 -28.72
CA TYR A 45 -4.55 -13.84 -27.36
C TYR A 45 -3.94 -12.75 -26.48
N GLU A 46 -3.03 -11.93 -27.01
CA GLU A 46 -2.40 -10.84 -26.26
C GLU A 46 -3.43 -9.79 -25.86
N CYS A 47 -4.33 -9.42 -26.77
CA CYS A 47 -5.44 -8.51 -26.48
C CYS A 47 -6.38 -9.08 -25.42
N PHE A 48 -6.60 -10.40 -25.43
CA PHE A 48 -7.40 -11.05 -24.40
C PHE A 48 -6.70 -11.03 -23.03
N ILE A 49 -5.38 -11.19 -22.97
CA ILE A 49 -4.60 -11.03 -21.73
C ILE A 49 -4.67 -9.59 -21.23
N LEU A 50 -4.49 -8.61 -22.10
CA LEU A 50 -4.64 -7.19 -21.77
C LEU A 50 -6.04 -6.86 -21.26
N PHE A 51 -7.08 -7.42 -21.88
CA PHE A 51 -8.46 -7.26 -21.44
C PHE A 51 -8.68 -7.79 -20.03
N LYS A 52 -8.21 -9.01 -19.73
CA LYS A 52 -8.29 -9.57 -18.38
C LYS A 52 -7.55 -8.72 -17.34
N ARG A 53 -6.35 -8.21 -17.67
CA ARG A 53 -5.61 -7.28 -16.78
C ARG A 53 -6.35 -5.96 -16.58
N TRP A 54 -6.99 -5.44 -17.63
CA TRP A 54 -7.80 -4.23 -17.56
C TRP A 54 -9.03 -4.40 -16.67
N ILE A 55 -9.74 -5.53 -16.80
CA ILE A 55 -10.86 -5.86 -15.91
C ILE A 55 -10.39 -6.03 -14.47
N LEU A 56 -9.26 -6.73 -14.24
CA LEU A 56 -8.69 -6.87 -12.90
C LEU A 56 -8.38 -5.51 -12.28
N TRP A 57 -7.76 -4.61 -13.05
CA TRP A 57 -7.45 -3.25 -12.61
C TRP A 57 -8.70 -2.42 -12.27
N ARG A 58 -9.73 -2.43 -13.13
CA ARG A 58 -11.00 -1.75 -12.86
C ARG A 58 -11.67 -2.30 -11.60
N TRP A 59 -11.66 -3.61 -11.43
CA TRP A 59 -12.17 -4.26 -10.23
C TRP A 59 -11.42 -3.81 -8.99
N ILE A 60 -10.07 -3.74 -9.04
CA ILE A 60 -9.25 -3.24 -7.93
C ILE A 60 -9.68 -1.83 -7.57
N ILE A 61 -9.75 -0.90 -8.53
CA ILE A 61 -10.12 0.50 -8.24
C ILE A 61 -11.48 0.60 -7.55
N GLN A 62 -12.48 -0.15 -8.03
CA GLN A 62 -13.83 -0.09 -7.47
C GLN A 62 -13.98 -0.77 -6.11
N ASN A 63 -13.16 -1.78 -5.82
CA ASN A 63 -13.34 -2.65 -4.65
C ASN A 63 -12.20 -2.57 -3.64
N PHE A 64 -11.24 -1.65 -3.82
CA PHE A 64 -10.03 -1.60 -3.02
C PHE A 64 -10.33 -1.37 -1.53
N THR A 65 -9.95 -2.33 -0.69
CA THR A 65 -10.00 -2.23 0.77
C THR A 65 -8.83 -3.00 1.39
N PHE A 66 -8.49 -2.68 2.65
CA PHE A 66 -7.52 -3.45 3.45
C PHE A 66 -8.22 -4.58 4.20
N GLU A 67 -9.04 -5.37 3.51
CA GLU A 67 -9.77 -6.49 4.10
C GLU A 67 -9.35 -7.81 3.47
N GLU A 68 -9.46 -8.90 4.24
CA GLU A 68 -9.21 -10.25 3.74
C GLU A 68 -10.09 -10.59 2.53
N ARG A 69 -11.33 -10.09 2.52
CA ARG A 69 -12.26 -10.29 1.41
C ARG A 69 -11.69 -9.76 0.10
N PHE A 70 -11.06 -8.58 0.12
CA PHE A 70 -10.41 -8.01 -1.06
C PHE A 70 -9.25 -8.89 -1.53
N ILE A 71 -8.36 -9.28 -0.61
CA ILE A 71 -7.19 -10.14 -0.91
C ILE A 71 -7.64 -11.49 -1.51
N ASN A 72 -8.61 -12.15 -0.88
CA ASN A 72 -9.14 -13.42 -1.33
C ASN A 72 -9.81 -13.31 -2.71
N ASN A 73 -10.58 -12.25 -2.95
CA ASN A 73 -11.21 -12.02 -4.24
C ASN A 73 -10.20 -11.66 -5.34
N PHE A 74 -9.15 -10.91 -5.03
CA PHE A 74 -8.04 -10.64 -5.94
C PHE A 74 -7.40 -11.94 -6.44
N PHE A 75 -7.01 -12.85 -5.52
CA PHE A 75 -6.41 -14.13 -5.92
C PHE A 75 -7.38 -15.04 -6.66
N LYS A 76 -8.68 -15.04 -6.29
CA LYS A 76 -9.73 -15.73 -7.06
C LYS A 76 -9.79 -15.22 -8.51
N LEU A 77 -9.76 -13.90 -8.72
CA LEU A 77 -9.77 -13.31 -10.06
C LEU A 77 -8.50 -13.64 -10.84
N VAL A 78 -7.32 -13.52 -10.23
CA VAL A 78 -6.03 -13.88 -10.87
C VAL A 78 -6.04 -15.32 -11.36
N LYS A 79 -6.44 -16.27 -10.50
CA LYS A 79 -6.55 -17.69 -10.85
C LYS A 79 -7.57 -17.95 -11.96
N LYS A 80 -8.70 -17.25 -11.90
CA LYS A 80 -9.79 -17.39 -12.88
C LYS A 80 -9.44 -16.81 -14.24
N PHE A 81 -8.77 -15.68 -14.25
CA PHE A 81 -8.25 -15.02 -15.44
C PHE A 81 -7.00 -15.70 -15.99
N ASP A 82 -6.40 -16.64 -15.25
CA ASP A 82 -5.18 -17.32 -15.71
C ASP A 82 -4.06 -16.30 -15.99
N LEU A 83 -3.88 -15.36 -15.06
CA LEU A 83 -2.90 -14.30 -15.16
C LEU A 83 -1.68 -14.63 -14.30
N THR A 84 -0.49 -14.54 -14.89
CA THR A 84 0.76 -14.50 -14.14
C THR A 84 1.00 -13.07 -13.68
N LEU A 85 1.09 -12.85 -12.36
CA LEU A 85 1.36 -11.54 -11.81
C LEU A 85 2.81 -11.10 -12.11
N THR A 86 2.97 -9.84 -12.49
CA THR A 86 4.28 -9.21 -12.62
C THR A 86 4.87 -8.91 -11.24
N SER A 87 6.18 -8.63 -11.18
CA SER A 87 6.85 -8.24 -9.92
C SER A 87 6.15 -7.04 -9.23
N GLN A 88 5.69 -6.05 -10.00
CA GLN A 88 4.99 -4.90 -9.44
C GLN A 88 3.62 -5.27 -8.85
N GLU A 89 2.86 -6.11 -9.54
CA GLU A 89 1.53 -6.56 -9.07
C GLU A 89 1.65 -7.48 -7.84
N ASN A 90 2.68 -8.34 -7.80
CA ASN A 90 3.02 -9.13 -6.61
C ASN A 90 3.40 -8.23 -5.44
N ARG A 91 4.22 -7.20 -5.66
CA ARG A 91 4.58 -6.21 -4.63
C ARG A 91 3.35 -5.47 -4.12
N PHE A 92 2.43 -5.10 -5.00
CA PHE A 92 1.17 -4.46 -4.61
C PHE A 92 0.35 -5.33 -3.66
N ILE A 93 0.05 -6.58 -4.05
CA ILE A 93 -0.76 -7.45 -3.19
C ILE A 93 -0.03 -7.80 -1.89
N PHE A 94 1.29 -7.96 -1.93
CA PHE A 94 2.13 -8.14 -0.74
C PHE A 94 2.00 -6.96 0.23
N ASN A 95 2.11 -5.72 -0.26
CA ASN A 95 1.97 -4.54 0.59
C ASN A 95 0.56 -4.40 1.19
N VAL A 96 -0.48 -4.78 0.43
CA VAL A 96 -1.87 -4.81 0.93
C VAL A 96 -2.03 -5.85 2.02
N GLN A 97 -1.50 -7.05 1.81
CA GLN A 97 -1.48 -8.12 2.81
C GLN A 97 -0.74 -7.69 4.07
N GLU A 98 0.43 -7.06 3.93
CA GLU A 98 1.23 -6.57 5.05
C GLU A 98 0.46 -5.56 5.90
N ILE A 99 -0.26 -4.62 5.29
CA ILE A 99 -1.12 -3.68 6.04
C ILE A 99 -2.25 -4.44 6.73
N TYR A 100 -2.95 -5.33 6.02
CA TYR A 100 -4.03 -6.13 6.61
C TYR A 100 -3.54 -6.94 7.82
N PHE A 101 -2.43 -7.68 7.67
CA PHE A 101 -1.84 -8.45 8.75
C PHE A 101 -1.42 -7.57 9.94
N ASN A 102 -0.79 -6.42 9.68
CA ASN A 102 -0.42 -5.50 10.76
C ASN A 102 -1.62 -4.82 11.41
N THR A 103 -2.77 -4.72 10.76
CA THR A 103 -3.99 -4.18 11.38
C THR A 103 -4.76 -5.23 12.22
N TRP A 104 -4.81 -6.48 11.77
CA TRP A 104 -5.66 -7.51 12.38
C TRP A 104 -4.94 -8.39 13.42
N ARG A 105 -3.63 -8.66 13.25
CA ARG A 105 -2.93 -9.67 14.06
C ARG A 105 -2.93 -9.29 15.56
N PRO A 106 -3.11 -10.27 16.46
CA PRO A 106 -2.82 -10.09 17.88
C PRO A 106 -1.41 -9.53 18.09
N ILE A 107 -1.31 -8.57 19.01
CA ILE A 107 -0.06 -7.89 19.37
C ILE A 107 0.84 -8.95 20.00
N LYS A 108 1.83 -9.43 19.23
CA LYS A 108 2.86 -10.35 19.72
C LYS A 108 4.11 -9.56 20.02
N GLU A 109 4.79 -9.93 21.10
CA GLU A 109 6.09 -9.38 21.43
C GLU A 109 7.13 -9.80 20.38
N LEU A 110 7.89 -8.83 19.91
CA LEU A 110 9.04 -9.02 19.02
C LEU A 110 10.31 -9.02 19.85
N PRO A 111 11.19 -10.02 19.68
CA PRO A 111 12.47 -10.03 20.40
C PRO A 111 13.35 -8.89 19.92
N VAL A 112 13.94 -8.17 20.86
CA VAL A 112 14.89 -7.08 20.61
C VAL A 112 16.15 -7.26 21.45
N LYS A 113 17.28 -6.73 20.96
CA LYS A 113 18.59 -6.81 21.63
C LYS A 113 18.89 -5.62 22.54
N PHE A 114 18.10 -4.56 22.45
CA PHE A 114 18.28 -3.36 23.27
C PHE A 114 17.39 -3.41 24.52
N GLU A 115 17.82 -2.70 25.56
CA GLU A 115 17.08 -2.63 26.82
C GLU A 115 15.79 -1.82 26.66
N LEU A 116 14.70 -2.36 27.18
CA LEU A 116 13.38 -1.73 27.24
C LEU A 116 13.08 -1.28 28.67
N GLU A 117 12.20 -0.29 28.81
CA GLU A 117 11.66 0.05 30.13
C GLU A 117 10.86 -1.13 30.69
N SER A 118 10.76 -1.22 32.01
CA SER A 118 9.97 -2.26 32.66
C SER A 118 8.53 -2.28 32.12
N LYS A 119 8.06 -3.48 31.74
CA LYS A 119 6.73 -3.76 31.15
C LYS A 119 6.49 -3.15 29.76
N GLU A 120 7.49 -2.56 29.12
CA GLU A 120 7.39 -2.17 27.72
C GLU A 120 7.68 -3.36 26.80
N THR A 121 6.87 -3.55 25.77
CA THR A 121 7.07 -4.59 24.75
C THR A 121 7.07 -3.95 23.37
N ILE A 122 7.92 -4.48 22.48
CA ILE A 122 7.89 -4.10 21.07
C ILE A 122 6.93 -5.03 20.34
N ASN A 123 6.06 -4.48 19.50
CA ASN A 123 5.02 -5.28 18.83
C ASN A 123 5.05 -5.14 17.31
N PHE A 124 5.60 -4.03 16.81
CA PHE A 124 5.71 -3.78 15.38
C PHE A 124 7.11 -3.33 15.03
N ARG A 125 7.50 -3.60 13.78
CA ARG A 125 8.76 -3.16 13.20
C ARG A 125 8.52 -2.76 11.75
N GLU A 126 9.22 -1.73 11.31
CA GLU A 126 9.43 -1.48 9.89
C GLU A 126 10.91 -1.23 9.60
N SER A 127 11.48 -1.98 8.67
CA SER A 127 12.91 -1.91 8.36
C SER A 127 13.20 -0.91 7.25
N LEU A 128 14.43 -0.37 7.24
CA LEU A 128 14.94 0.50 6.17
C LEU A 128 14.03 1.70 5.86
N VAL A 129 13.48 2.32 6.90
CA VAL A 129 12.67 3.53 6.76
C VAL A 129 13.60 4.71 6.52
N ASN A 130 13.44 5.36 5.37
CA ASN A 130 14.16 6.61 5.10
C ASN A 130 13.49 7.72 5.91
N VAL A 131 14.26 8.37 6.77
CA VAL A 131 13.79 9.44 7.65
C VAL A 131 14.38 10.75 7.17
N HIS A 132 13.50 11.75 7.03
CA HIS A 132 13.88 13.10 6.66
C HIS A 132 13.38 14.09 7.71
N LYS A 133 14.14 15.14 7.99
CA LYS A 133 13.60 16.34 8.63
C LYS A 133 12.75 17.09 7.61
N TYR A 134 11.58 17.54 8.05
CA TYR A 134 10.62 18.24 7.21
C TYR A 134 10.48 19.68 7.71
N PHE A 135 10.83 20.64 6.86
CA PHE A 135 10.74 22.06 7.16
C PHE A 135 9.61 22.67 6.34
N ASP A 136 8.59 23.15 7.03
CA ASP A 136 7.45 23.82 6.45
C ASP A 136 7.80 25.31 6.30
N ASN A 137 8.50 25.66 5.23
CA ASN A 137 8.78 27.05 4.90
C ASN A 137 7.67 27.58 4.00
N ASP A 138 7.15 28.78 4.30
CA ASP A 138 5.98 29.42 3.64
C ASP A 138 6.00 29.44 2.10
N LYS A 139 7.16 29.25 1.48
CA LYS A 139 7.32 29.28 0.01
C LYS A 139 7.40 27.90 -0.63
N LYS A 140 8.09 26.92 0.00
CA LYS A 140 8.21 25.52 -0.46
C LYS A 140 8.65 24.62 0.71
N PRO A 141 8.04 23.43 0.89
CA PRO A 141 8.51 22.48 1.88
C PRO A 141 9.91 21.99 1.51
N LYS A 142 10.84 22.03 2.48
CA LYS A 142 12.20 21.52 2.34
C LYS A 142 12.32 20.21 3.10
N ILE A 143 12.90 19.19 2.46
CA ILE A 143 13.20 17.91 3.08
C ILE A 143 14.71 17.73 3.16
N GLU A 144 15.21 17.37 4.33
CA GLU A 144 16.62 17.04 4.54
C GLU A 144 16.71 15.59 4.99
N PHE A 145 17.46 14.78 4.25
CA PHE A 145 17.67 13.39 4.62
C PHE A 145 18.45 13.31 5.94
N GLU A 146 17.92 12.57 6.90
CA GLU A 146 18.57 12.35 8.20
C GLU A 146 19.36 11.04 8.16
N ASN A 147 18.67 9.91 8.03
CA ASN A 147 19.28 8.59 7.88
C ASN A 147 18.22 7.54 7.48
N ASN A 148 18.68 6.30 7.30
CA ASN A 148 17.82 5.12 7.22
C ASN A 148 17.82 4.37 8.55
N TYR A 149 16.63 4.03 9.05
CA TYR A 149 16.48 3.36 10.33
C TYR A 149 15.59 2.12 10.22
N ASP A 150 15.85 1.16 11.10
CA ASP A 150 14.85 0.17 11.47
C ASP A 150 14.03 0.73 12.62
N LEU A 151 12.75 0.96 12.38
CA LEU A 151 11.82 1.47 13.38
C LEU A 151 11.19 0.32 14.15
N TYR A 152 11.22 0.41 15.48
CA TYR A 152 10.56 -0.52 16.38
C TYR A 152 9.52 0.25 17.20
N PHE A 153 8.30 -0.28 17.28
CA PHE A 153 7.18 0.41 17.90
C PHE A 153 6.66 -0.39 19.10
N SER A 154 6.58 0.30 20.23
CA SER A 154 5.79 -0.10 21.41
C SER A 154 4.54 0.78 21.53
N PHE A 155 3.75 0.58 22.58
CA PHE A 155 2.66 1.49 22.96
C PHE A 155 3.14 2.78 23.65
N LYS A 156 4.44 2.94 23.90
CA LYS A 156 5.02 4.13 24.52
C LYS A 156 5.96 4.89 23.59
N ASN A 157 6.73 4.19 22.78
CA ASN A 157 7.88 4.76 22.09
C ASN A 157 8.04 4.21 20.66
N ILE A 158 8.67 5.03 19.83
CA ILE A 158 9.25 4.64 18.55
C ILE A 158 10.77 4.67 18.73
N TYR A 159 11.41 3.52 18.55
CA TYR A 159 12.85 3.36 18.59
C TYR A 159 13.40 3.33 17.17
N PHE A 160 14.40 4.17 16.91
CA PHE A 160 15.09 4.28 15.64
C PHE A 160 16.43 3.57 15.80
N CYS A 161 16.56 2.42 15.17
CA CYS A 161 17.73 1.56 15.31
C CYS A 161 18.50 1.44 14.00
N ASN A 162 19.76 1.04 14.09
CA ASN A 162 20.53 0.55 12.93
C ASN A 162 20.24 -0.95 12.65
N GLY A 163 20.87 -1.52 11.62
CA GLY A 163 20.68 -2.92 11.24
C GLY A 163 21.14 -3.96 12.26
N VAL A 164 21.92 -3.58 13.29
CA VAL A 164 22.33 -4.44 14.41
C VAL A 164 21.50 -4.23 15.68
N GLN A 165 20.42 -3.46 15.60
CA GLN A 165 19.50 -3.12 16.69
C GLN A 165 20.09 -2.22 17.79
N THR A 166 21.10 -1.40 17.47
CA THR A 166 21.53 -0.32 18.37
C THR A 166 20.55 0.84 18.25
N VAL A 167 19.98 1.30 19.37
CA VAL A 167 19.09 2.46 19.42
C VAL A 167 19.90 3.74 19.20
N LEU A 168 19.55 4.48 18.16
CA LEU A 168 20.18 5.76 17.80
C LEU A 168 19.31 6.97 18.20
N LYS A 169 17.99 6.78 18.22
CA LYS A 169 17.01 7.81 18.57
C LYS A 169 15.75 7.15 19.14
N LYS A 170 15.08 7.84 20.06
CA LYS A 170 13.83 7.42 20.69
C LYS A 170 12.85 8.58 20.65
N ILE A 171 11.60 8.30 20.29
CA ILE A 171 10.50 9.27 20.30
C ILE A 171 9.39 8.71 21.17
N ASN A 172 8.97 9.47 22.19
CA ASN A 172 7.80 9.10 22.97
C ASN A 172 6.52 9.39 22.17
N LEU A 173 5.61 8.43 22.11
CA LEU A 173 4.34 8.57 21.42
C LEU A 173 3.45 9.67 22.03
N SER A 174 3.63 10.01 23.31
CA SER A 174 2.94 11.14 23.94
C SER A 174 3.38 12.50 23.40
N ASP A 175 4.58 12.58 22.82
CA ASP A 175 5.14 13.83 22.29
C ASP A 175 4.71 14.09 20.83
N LEU A 176 4.00 13.15 20.20
CA LEU A 176 3.44 13.31 18.86
C LEU A 176 2.18 14.17 18.93
N SER A 177 2.23 15.34 18.29
CA SER A 177 1.10 16.28 18.22
C SER A 177 0.25 16.10 16.97
N ASP A 178 0.81 15.57 15.88
CA ASP A 178 0.11 15.34 14.63
C ASP A 178 0.73 14.21 13.81
N VAL A 179 -0.09 13.51 13.03
CA VAL A 179 0.32 12.45 12.11
C VAL A 179 -0.44 12.59 10.79
N GLU A 180 0.27 13.02 9.76
CA GLU A 180 -0.28 13.27 8.44
C GLU A 180 0.18 12.22 7.41
N LEU A 181 -0.78 11.64 6.70
CA LEU A 181 -0.51 10.71 5.62
C LEU A 181 -0.34 11.44 4.27
N LYS A 182 0.85 11.39 3.68
CA LYS A 182 1.13 11.90 2.33
C LYS A 182 1.41 10.76 1.35
N ARG A 183 1.27 11.02 0.05
CA ARG A 183 1.51 10.01 -1.01
C ARG A 183 2.93 9.46 -1.11
N PHE A 184 3.88 10.10 -0.45
CA PHE A 184 5.30 9.73 -0.45
C PHE A 184 5.79 9.20 0.90
N GLY A 185 4.94 9.20 1.94
CA GLY A 185 5.27 8.72 3.29
C GLY A 185 4.37 9.33 4.36
N VAL A 186 4.74 9.14 5.61
CA VAL A 186 4.02 9.64 6.79
C VAL A 186 4.80 10.78 7.40
N ILE A 187 4.15 11.92 7.61
CA ILE A 187 4.72 13.02 8.36
C ILE A 187 4.25 12.89 9.82
N ILE A 188 5.19 12.86 10.75
CA ILE A 188 4.91 12.96 12.18
C ILE A 188 5.41 14.30 12.69
N THR A 189 4.62 14.97 13.52
CA THR A 189 5.03 16.18 14.24
C THR A 189 5.30 15.80 15.68
N VAL A 190 6.54 16.04 16.12
CA VAL A 190 7.00 15.75 17.49
C VAL A 190 7.39 17.06 18.13
N LYS A 191 6.60 17.51 19.11
CA LYS A 191 6.71 18.86 19.69
C LYS A 191 6.66 19.94 18.59
N LYS A 192 7.81 20.50 18.19
CA LYS A 192 7.94 21.54 17.14
C LYS A 192 8.62 21.04 15.87
N ASP A 193 9.15 19.82 15.87
CA ASP A 193 9.88 19.25 14.73
C ASP A 193 8.97 18.35 13.91
N LYS A 194 9.09 18.40 12.58
CA LYS A 194 8.39 17.48 11.67
C LYS A 194 9.38 16.49 11.06
N TYR A 195 8.98 15.23 11.01
CA TYR A 195 9.75 14.16 10.38
C TYR A 195 8.91 13.47 9.31
N LEU A 196 9.51 13.25 8.16
CA LEU A 196 8.93 12.46 7.08
C LEU A 196 9.52 11.04 7.11
N LEU A 197 8.68 10.07 7.42
CA LEU A 197 8.98 8.64 7.46
C LEU A 197 8.57 7.99 6.15
N ARG A 198 9.52 7.38 5.43
CA ARG A 198 9.28 6.75 4.13
C ARG A 198 9.74 5.30 4.16
N GLY A 199 8.82 4.42 4.54
CA GLY A 199 9.00 2.97 4.45
C GLY A 199 8.88 2.44 3.02
N ALA A 200 9.26 1.18 2.83
CA ALA A 200 9.06 0.46 1.57
C ALA A 200 7.58 0.32 1.21
N ASN A 201 6.73 0.22 2.25
CA ASN A 201 5.28 0.32 2.17
C ASN A 201 4.82 1.63 2.80
N LYS A 202 4.44 2.60 1.96
CA LYS A 202 4.17 3.99 2.36
C LYS A 202 3.05 4.15 3.40
N LEU A 203 2.17 3.15 3.51
CA LEU A 203 1.03 3.16 4.42
C LEU A 203 1.31 2.37 5.71
N LEU A 204 2.37 1.55 5.76
CA LEU A 204 2.59 0.63 6.86
C LEU A 204 2.88 1.37 8.17
N VAL A 205 3.84 2.31 8.18
CA VAL A 205 4.08 3.20 9.33
C VAL A 205 2.78 3.84 9.84
N TYR A 206 1.93 4.35 8.95
CA TYR A 206 0.66 4.97 9.34
C TYR A 206 -0.30 3.96 9.98
N SER A 207 -0.40 2.76 9.40
CA SER A 207 -1.22 1.67 9.94
C SER A 207 -0.73 1.17 11.30
N ILE A 208 0.58 1.18 11.54
CA ILE A 208 1.19 0.84 12.84
C ILE A 208 0.86 1.94 13.85
N LEU A 209 1.07 3.20 13.49
CA LEU A 209 0.76 4.36 14.33
C LEU A 209 -0.71 4.39 14.75
N GLN A 210 -1.63 4.02 13.86
CA GLN A 210 -3.06 3.87 14.19
C GLN A 210 -3.34 2.88 15.32
N ARG A 211 -2.47 1.88 15.52
CA ARG A 211 -2.63 0.88 16.58
C ARG A 211 -1.94 1.27 17.88
N VAL A 212 -0.78 1.92 17.79
CA VAL A 212 0.07 2.18 18.96
C VAL A 212 -0.15 3.54 19.59
N LEU A 213 -0.67 4.52 18.84
CA LEU A 213 -0.89 5.86 19.39
C LEU A 213 -1.99 5.84 20.45
N PRO A 214 -1.80 6.56 21.57
CA PRO A 214 -2.82 6.68 22.60
C PRO A 214 -4.02 7.53 22.15
N GLN A 215 -3.81 8.42 21.17
CA GLN A 215 -4.86 9.27 20.63
C GLN A 215 -5.32 8.74 19.25
N PRO A 216 -6.64 8.79 18.97
CA PRO A 216 -7.16 8.32 17.70
C PRO A 216 -6.74 9.25 16.56
N ILE A 217 -6.13 8.68 15.52
CA ILE A 217 -5.87 9.37 14.24
C ILE A 217 -6.87 8.90 13.18
N LYS A 218 -7.03 9.67 12.09
CA LYS A 218 -7.98 9.37 11.02
C LYS A 218 -7.82 7.92 10.51
N PRO A 219 -8.86 7.06 10.56
CA PRO A 219 -8.79 5.70 10.05
C PRO A 219 -8.39 5.63 8.58
N LEU A 220 -7.60 4.62 8.17
CA LEU A 220 -7.11 4.50 6.79
C LEU A 220 -8.28 4.42 5.79
N LYS A 221 -9.33 3.67 6.14
CA LYS A 221 -10.56 3.55 5.34
C LYS A 221 -11.27 4.87 5.01
N ASN A 222 -10.98 5.95 5.75
CA ASN A 222 -11.58 7.27 5.54
C ASN A 222 -10.73 8.16 4.59
N TYR A 223 -9.59 7.67 4.11
CA TYR A 223 -8.85 8.34 3.05
C TYR A 223 -9.42 7.95 1.70
N GLU A 224 -9.68 8.96 0.87
CA GLU A 224 -10.05 8.74 -0.52
C GLU A 224 -8.85 8.19 -1.30
N ASP A 225 -9.12 7.36 -2.31
CA ASP A 225 -8.12 6.87 -3.25
C ASP A 225 -6.89 6.19 -2.59
N LEU A 226 -7.14 5.24 -1.70
CA LEU A 226 -6.09 4.43 -1.08
C LEU A 226 -5.25 3.66 -2.12
N TYR A 227 -5.85 3.25 -3.24
CA TYR A 227 -5.12 2.63 -4.35
C TYR A 227 -4.03 3.55 -4.93
N GLY A 228 -4.28 4.86 -4.98
CA GLY A 228 -3.33 5.87 -5.45
C GLY A 228 -2.00 5.93 -4.69
N TYR A 229 -1.93 5.37 -3.47
CA TYR A 229 -0.66 5.25 -2.73
C TYR A 229 0.27 4.18 -3.32
N PHE A 230 -0.29 3.16 -3.98
CA PHE A 230 0.44 2.08 -4.65
C PHE A 230 0.74 2.38 -6.12
N ASP A 231 -0.13 3.15 -6.79
CA ASP A 231 -0.05 3.40 -8.24
C ASP A 231 -0.05 4.89 -8.59
N PHE A 232 0.65 5.70 -7.80
CA PHE A 232 0.69 7.17 -7.92
C PHE A 232 0.96 7.68 -9.34
N LEU A 233 1.90 7.05 -10.06
CA LEU A 233 2.27 7.47 -11.41
C LEU A 233 1.16 7.22 -12.44
N SER A 234 0.37 6.16 -12.28
CA SER A 234 -0.79 5.93 -13.17
C SER A 234 -1.90 6.95 -12.99
N LYS A 235 -2.00 7.61 -11.83
CA LYS A 235 -2.97 8.68 -11.61
C LYS A 235 -2.57 10.00 -12.29
N ILE A 236 -1.26 10.28 -12.39
CA ILE A 236 -0.76 11.43 -13.14
C ILE A 236 -1.11 11.24 -14.62
N GLU A 237 -0.85 10.05 -15.17
CA GLU A 237 -1.16 9.72 -16.56
C GLU A 237 -2.67 9.78 -16.88
N GLN A 238 -3.54 9.38 -15.96
CA GLN A 238 -5.01 9.47 -16.11
C GLN A 238 -5.57 10.90 -16.17
N LYS A 239 -4.85 11.91 -15.65
CA LYS A 239 -5.28 13.31 -15.80
C LYS A 239 -5.01 13.87 -17.20
N PHE A 240 -4.18 13.18 -17.98
CA PHE A 240 -3.77 13.59 -19.33
C PHE A 240 -4.31 12.66 -20.43
N SER A 241 -5.25 11.78 -20.10
CA SER A 241 -5.95 10.88 -21.03
C SER A 241 -7.45 10.97 -20.83
#